data_AF-A0A4Y7WQB8-F1
#
_entry.id   AF-A0A4Y7WQB8-F1
#
_cell.length_a   1.000
_cell.length_b   1.000
_cell.length_c   1.000
_cell.angle_alpha   90.00
_cell.angle_beta   90.00
_cell.angle_gamma   90.00
#
_symmetry.space_group_name_H-M   'P 1'
#
loop_
_entity.id
_entity.type
_entity.pdbx_description
1 polymer ?
#
loop_
_entity_poly.entity_id
_entity_poly.type
_entity_poly.pdbx_seq_one_letter_code
_entity_poly.pdbx_strand_id
1 'polypeptide(L)'
;MISSLFLSLPFIAVALMYGFKDVQWSKKNAQHTFIPFSLGSFLLYSYVALSSLLTGTHLYFSYLAVAYIFLTWAVGFYLDLSQLKKQQKKTKQMMNQTGIICCYVVLLVFFSYLLSMGNIKAFSINTACFMLFPLSSYMANKVSLRLTIYYLLLLIISCFFMAIPTFIDILYVTTIFYIIIVLEVEGQAVYGINGSLILGASLALWTVTVPETSGQLLFLLLACISIVLFFFWPVLQGAYCQWAKRIGTTE
;
A
#
# COMPACT_ATOMS: atom_id res chain seq x y z
N MET A 1 -8.68 -13.88 22.68
CA MET A 1 -9.04 -13.01 21.53
C MET A 1 -7.84 -12.64 20.66
N ILE A 2 -6.72 -12.21 21.24
CA ILE A 2 -5.51 -11.87 20.47
C ILE A 2 -4.88 -13.12 19.84
N SER A 3 -4.73 -14.22 20.58
CA SER A 3 -4.13 -15.47 20.07
C SER A 3 -4.89 -16.08 18.89
N SER A 4 -6.22 -15.98 18.89
CA SER A 4 -7.06 -16.44 17.77
C SER A 4 -6.86 -15.61 16.49
N LEU A 5 -6.51 -14.33 16.63
CA LEU A 5 -6.19 -13.45 15.50
C LEU A 5 -4.81 -13.75 14.91
N PHE A 6 -3.81 -14.02 15.76
CA PHE A 6 -2.51 -14.48 15.27
C PHE A 6 -2.61 -15.79 14.50
N LEU A 7 -3.43 -16.72 14.99
CA LEU A 7 -3.66 -17.99 14.32
C LEU A 7 -4.46 -17.83 13.02
N SER A 8 -5.37 -16.85 12.92
CA SER A 8 -6.18 -16.67 11.71
C SER A 8 -5.39 -16.10 10.53
N LEU A 9 -4.33 -15.30 10.77
CA LEU A 9 -3.50 -14.70 9.72
C LEU A 9 -2.99 -15.72 8.67
N PRO A 10 -2.28 -16.81 9.03
CA PRO A 10 -1.80 -17.77 8.05
C PRO A 10 -2.95 -18.48 7.31
N PHE A 11 -4.03 -18.86 8.01
CA PHE A 11 -5.18 -19.50 7.35
C PHE A 11 -5.83 -18.59 6.31
N ILE A 12 -5.94 -17.30 6.60
CA ILE A 12 -6.55 -16.32 5.70
C ILE A 12 -5.62 -16.00 4.54
N ALA A 13 -4.31 -15.91 4.77
CA ALA A 13 -3.33 -15.75 3.69
C ALA A 13 -3.45 -16.89 2.68
N VAL A 14 -3.53 -18.14 3.16
CA VAL A 14 -3.70 -19.33 2.32
C VAL A 14 -5.06 -19.32 1.62
N ALA A 15 -6.16 -19.06 2.35
CA ALA A 15 -7.50 -19.02 1.76
C ALA A 15 -7.63 -17.95 0.66
N LEU A 16 -7.05 -16.76 0.86
CA LEU A 16 -7.03 -15.70 -0.14
C LEU A 16 -6.18 -16.08 -1.35
N MET A 17 -5.03 -16.72 -1.15
CA MET A 17 -4.18 -17.19 -2.24
C MET A 17 -4.93 -18.16 -3.15
N TYR A 18 -5.54 -19.21 -2.58
CA TYR A 18 -6.29 -20.19 -3.36
C TYR A 18 -7.56 -19.57 -3.98
N GLY A 19 -8.33 -18.79 -3.20
CA GLY A 19 -9.54 -18.15 -3.71
C GLY A 19 -9.28 -17.22 -4.89
N PHE A 20 -8.21 -16.41 -4.85
CA PHE A 20 -7.85 -15.54 -5.98
C PHE A 20 -7.31 -16.35 -7.17
N LYS A 21 -6.61 -17.46 -6.92
CA LYS A 21 -6.15 -18.36 -7.98
C LYS A 21 -7.32 -19.01 -8.72
N ASP A 22 -8.33 -19.48 -8.00
CA ASP A 22 -9.51 -20.16 -8.57
C ASP A 22 -10.37 -19.22 -9.42
N VAL A 23 -10.49 -17.96 -9.00
CA VAL A 23 -11.18 -16.90 -9.76
C VAL A 23 -10.31 -16.38 -10.93
N GLN A 24 -9.13 -16.99 -11.16
CA GLN A 24 -8.14 -16.60 -12.16
C GLN A 24 -7.66 -15.15 -12.02
N TRP A 25 -7.72 -14.63 -10.79
CA TRP A 25 -7.36 -13.26 -10.49
C TRP A 25 -5.85 -13.15 -10.24
N SER A 26 -5.10 -13.32 -11.31
CA SER A 26 -3.66 -13.51 -11.26
C SER A 26 -2.93 -12.79 -12.38
N LYS A 27 -1.68 -12.42 -12.15
CA LYS A 27 -0.78 -11.86 -13.15
C LYS A 27 0.19 -12.93 -13.63
N LYS A 28 0.50 -12.92 -14.92
CA LYS A 28 1.60 -13.73 -15.47
C LYS A 28 2.94 -13.12 -15.05
N ASN A 29 3.78 -13.90 -14.40
CA ASN A 29 5.14 -13.51 -14.02
C ASN A 29 6.11 -13.62 -15.22
N ALA A 30 7.34 -13.09 -15.06
CA ALA A 30 8.44 -13.26 -16.01
C ALA A 30 8.76 -14.74 -16.30
N GLN A 31 8.54 -15.61 -15.31
CA GLN A 31 8.68 -17.07 -15.42
C GLN A 31 7.41 -17.77 -15.98
N HIS A 32 6.46 -17.01 -16.53
CA HIS A 32 5.21 -17.49 -17.10
C HIS A 32 4.22 -18.20 -16.16
N THR A 33 4.49 -18.24 -14.85
CA THR A 33 3.55 -18.69 -13.82
C THR A 33 2.51 -17.62 -13.49
N PHE A 34 1.30 -18.04 -13.09
CA PHE A 34 0.22 -17.15 -12.68
C PHE A 34 0.24 -16.92 -11.18
N ILE A 35 0.39 -15.65 -10.77
CA ILE A 35 0.50 -15.27 -9.36
C ILE A 35 -0.72 -14.43 -8.95
N PRO A 36 -1.47 -14.82 -7.90
CA PRO A 36 -2.67 -14.11 -7.45
C PRO A 36 -2.39 -12.73 -6.82
N PHE A 37 -3.34 -11.80 -6.98
CA PHE A 37 -3.32 -10.46 -6.36
C PHE A 37 -3.91 -10.44 -4.93
N SER A 38 -3.51 -11.40 -4.08
CA SER A 38 -4.14 -11.63 -2.78
C SER A 38 -3.58 -10.77 -1.63
N LEU A 39 -2.37 -10.20 -1.77
CA LEU A 39 -1.70 -9.49 -0.67
C LEU A 39 -2.45 -8.23 -0.22
N GLY A 40 -3.09 -7.50 -1.15
CA GLY A 40 -3.91 -6.34 -0.79
C GLY A 40 -5.11 -6.72 0.10
N SER A 41 -5.81 -7.80 -0.23
CA SER A 41 -6.93 -8.29 0.57
C SER A 41 -6.48 -8.82 1.93
N PHE A 42 -5.30 -9.44 2.00
CA PHE A 42 -4.70 -9.89 3.25
C PHE A 42 -4.37 -8.70 4.18
N LEU A 43 -3.80 -7.62 3.63
CA LEU A 43 -3.55 -6.39 4.38
C LEU A 43 -4.84 -5.74 4.89
N LEU A 44 -5.88 -5.66 4.05
CA LEU A 44 -7.17 -5.13 4.45
C LEU A 44 -7.75 -5.93 5.62
N TYR A 45 -7.77 -7.26 5.53
CA TYR A 45 -8.21 -8.12 6.64
C TYR A 45 -7.39 -7.84 7.90
N SER A 46 -6.07 -7.84 7.78
CA SER A 46 -5.14 -7.65 8.90
C SER A 46 -5.36 -6.31 9.61
N TYR A 47 -5.63 -5.25 8.85
CA TYR A 47 -5.93 -3.93 9.37
C TYR A 47 -7.31 -3.85 10.03
N VAL A 48 -8.35 -4.44 9.42
CA VAL A 48 -9.71 -4.49 10.01
C VAL A 48 -9.72 -5.29 11.30
N ALA A 49 -9.03 -6.43 11.30
CA ALA A 49 -8.82 -7.25 12.48
C ALA A 49 -8.14 -6.47 13.62
N LEU A 50 -7.04 -5.77 13.33
CA LEU A 50 -6.36 -4.94 14.32
C LEU A 50 -7.25 -3.78 14.81
N SER A 51 -7.94 -3.11 13.89
CA SER A 51 -8.87 -2.02 14.19
C SER A 51 -10.01 -2.48 15.10
N SER A 52 -10.50 -3.72 14.94
CA SER A 52 -11.56 -4.28 15.79
C SER A 52 -11.11 -4.51 17.25
N LEU A 53 -9.82 -4.74 17.49
CA LEU A 53 -9.26 -4.85 18.83
C LEU A 53 -9.01 -3.49 19.49
N LEU A 54 -8.59 -2.51 18.68
CA LEU A 54 -8.13 -1.19 19.15
C LEU A 54 -9.17 -0.09 18.89
N THR A 55 -10.43 -0.47 18.61
CA THR A 55 -11.46 0.48 18.18
C THR A 55 -11.64 1.59 19.20
N GLY A 56 -11.50 2.84 18.77
CA GLY A 56 -11.74 4.02 19.60
C GLY A 56 -10.55 4.49 20.42
N THR A 57 -9.38 3.83 20.36
CA THR A 57 -8.15 4.29 21.04
C THR A 57 -7.50 5.47 20.29
N HIS A 58 -7.46 5.41 18.96
CA HIS A 58 -6.93 6.45 18.09
C HIS A 58 -7.80 6.62 16.85
N LEU A 59 -7.79 7.81 16.24
CA LEU A 59 -8.47 8.09 14.97
C LEU A 59 -8.04 7.13 13.85
N TYR A 60 -6.79 6.65 13.90
CA TYR A 60 -6.25 5.65 12.99
C TYR A 60 -6.97 4.29 13.07
N PHE A 61 -7.61 3.94 14.19
CA PHE A 61 -8.38 2.70 14.39
C PHE A 61 -9.89 2.96 14.45
N SER A 62 -10.35 4.09 13.91
CA SER A 62 -11.77 4.45 13.89
C SER A 62 -12.53 3.77 12.74
N TYR A 63 -13.86 3.70 12.85
CA TYR A 63 -14.71 3.24 11.75
C TYR A 63 -14.56 4.10 10.48
N LEU A 64 -14.27 5.40 10.65
CA LEU A 64 -14.01 6.31 9.53
C LEU A 64 -12.73 5.91 8.78
N ALA A 65 -11.68 5.57 9.52
CA ALA A 65 -10.43 5.07 8.97
C ALA A 65 -10.61 3.73 8.23
N VAL A 66 -11.38 2.81 8.83
CA VAL A 66 -11.75 1.53 8.19
C VAL A 66 -12.52 1.77 6.89
N ALA A 67 -13.49 2.67 6.89
CA ALA A 67 -14.25 3.02 5.68
C ALA A 67 -13.34 3.59 4.58
N TYR A 68 -12.41 4.48 4.94
CA TYR A 68 -11.44 5.06 4.00
C TYR A 68 -10.56 3.98 3.34
N ILE A 69 -9.96 3.10 4.15
CA ILE A 69 -9.07 2.04 3.66
C ILE A 69 -9.85 1.01 2.83
N PHE A 70 -11.06 0.64 3.26
CA PHE A 70 -11.93 -0.27 2.52
C PHE A 70 -12.31 0.27 1.15
N LEU A 71 -12.75 1.53 1.07
CA LEU A 71 -13.11 2.15 -0.21
C LEU A 71 -11.89 2.30 -1.13
N THR A 72 -10.73 2.63 -0.57
CA THR A 72 -9.47 2.71 -1.33
C THR A 72 -9.07 1.34 -1.88
N TRP A 73 -9.23 0.27 -1.09
CA TRP A 73 -9.07 -1.10 -1.56
C TRP A 73 -10.04 -1.42 -2.68
N ALA A 74 -11.33 -1.10 -2.54
CA ALA A 74 -12.36 -1.39 -3.53
C ALA A 74 -12.05 -0.72 -4.89
N VAL A 75 -11.56 0.52 -4.86
CA VAL A 75 -11.07 1.23 -6.06
C VAL A 75 -9.90 0.48 -6.68
N GLY A 76 -8.88 0.13 -5.90
CA GLY A 76 -7.71 -0.60 -6.40
C GLY A 76 -8.06 -1.98 -6.96
N PHE A 77 -8.95 -2.69 -6.29
CA PHE A 77 -9.48 -3.99 -6.68
C PHE A 77 -10.20 -3.90 -8.02
N TYR A 78 -11.03 -2.87 -8.22
CA TYR A 78 -11.66 -2.63 -9.51
C TYR A 78 -10.63 -2.29 -10.60
N LEU A 79 -9.59 -1.51 -10.30
CA LEU A 79 -8.53 -1.18 -11.25
C LEU A 79 -7.77 -2.44 -11.69
N ASP A 80 -7.44 -3.33 -10.76
CA ASP A 80 -6.82 -4.63 -11.07
C ASP A 80 -7.72 -5.49 -11.97
N LEU A 81 -9.02 -5.58 -11.65
CA LEU A 81 -10.02 -6.27 -12.50
C LEU A 81 -10.07 -5.66 -13.91
N SER A 82 -10.05 -4.33 -13.99
CA SER A 82 -10.09 -3.61 -15.24
C SER A 82 -8.83 -3.86 -16.09
N GLN A 83 -7.65 -3.98 -15.47
CA GLN A 83 -6.40 -4.29 -16.17
C GLN A 83 -6.39 -5.69 -16.75
N LEU A 84 -6.92 -6.68 -16.02
CA LEU A 84 -7.09 -8.06 -16.52
C LEU A 84 -8.00 -8.10 -17.74
N LYS A 85 -9.15 -7.42 -17.69
CA LYS A 85 -10.09 -7.33 -18.83
C LYS A 85 -9.48 -6.60 -20.03
N LYS A 86 -8.57 -5.63 -19.80
CA LYS A 86 -7.88 -4.90 -20.87
C LYS A 86 -6.92 -5.77 -21.67
N GLN A 87 -6.31 -6.79 -21.05
CA GLN A 87 -5.55 -7.80 -21.78
C GLN A 87 -6.45 -8.63 -22.72
N GLN A 88 -7.76 -8.68 -22.45
CA GLN A 88 -8.73 -9.45 -23.22
C GLN A 88 -9.54 -8.61 -24.25
N LYS A 89 -9.83 -7.32 -24.01
CA LYS A 89 -10.63 -6.46 -24.92
C LYS A 89 -10.15 -5.00 -24.92
N LYS A 90 -9.86 -4.42 -26.11
CA LYS A 90 -9.04 -3.20 -26.27
C LYS A 90 -9.78 -1.84 -26.28
N THR A 91 -11.09 -1.75 -26.57
CA THR A 91 -11.66 -0.50 -27.12
C THR A 91 -12.75 0.22 -26.32
N LYS A 92 -13.47 -0.41 -25.38
CA LYS A 92 -14.59 0.25 -24.63
C LYS A 92 -14.23 0.81 -23.25
N GLN A 93 -12.97 0.72 -22.83
CA GLN A 93 -12.62 0.76 -21.39
C GLN A 93 -11.87 2.01 -20.92
N MET A 94 -11.36 2.88 -21.81
CA MET A 94 -10.70 4.13 -21.39
C MET A 94 -11.65 5.08 -20.63
N MET A 95 -12.91 5.18 -21.07
CA MET A 95 -13.90 6.06 -20.42
C MET A 95 -14.23 5.62 -18.98
N ASN A 96 -14.17 4.31 -18.71
CA ASN A 96 -14.42 3.76 -17.38
C ASN A 96 -13.24 4.03 -16.43
N GLN A 97 -11.99 3.90 -16.92
CA GLN A 97 -10.79 4.16 -16.11
C GLN A 97 -10.71 5.60 -15.60
N THR A 98 -11.04 6.59 -16.44
CA THR A 98 -11.08 7.99 -16.03
C THR A 98 -12.13 8.24 -14.94
N GLY A 99 -13.32 7.64 -15.06
CA GLY A 99 -14.38 7.77 -14.06
C GLY A 99 -13.98 7.25 -12.68
N ILE A 100 -13.26 6.13 -12.61
CA ILE A 100 -12.78 5.54 -11.34
C ILE A 100 -11.69 6.41 -10.72
N ILE A 101 -10.78 6.95 -11.52
CA ILE A 101 -9.75 7.88 -11.03
C ILE A 101 -10.42 9.14 -10.47
N CYS A 102 -11.42 9.70 -11.16
CA CYS A 102 -12.19 10.83 -10.63
C CYS A 102 -12.91 10.46 -9.32
N CYS A 103 -13.55 9.30 -9.24
CA CYS A 103 -14.20 8.81 -8.02
C CYS A 103 -13.19 8.70 -6.86
N TYR A 104 -11.99 8.19 -7.14
CA TYR A 104 -10.91 8.11 -6.16
C TYR A 104 -10.45 9.49 -5.69
N VAL A 105 -10.25 10.44 -6.60
CA VAL A 105 -9.88 11.82 -6.25
C VAL A 105 -10.97 12.48 -5.40
N VAL A 106 -12.24 12.32 -5.76
CA VAL A 106 -13.38 12.83 -4.97
C VAL A 106 -13.38 12.23 -3.56
N LEU A 107 -13.13 10.93 -3.45
CA LEU A 107 -13.00 10.25 -2.17
C LEU A 107 -11.86 10.85 -1.33
N LEU A 108 -10.67 11.05 -1.90
CA LEU A 108 -9.55 11.63 -1.18
C LEU A 108 -9.86 13.04 -0.68
N VAL A 109 -10.49 13.87 -1.52
CA VAL A 109 -10.89 15.23 -1.17
C VAL A 109 -11.93 15.22 -0.04
N PHE A 110 -12.92 14.32 -0.11
CA PHE A 110 -13.95 14.17 0.91
C PHE A 110 -13.34 13.83 2.29
N PHE A 111 -12.45 12.83 2.35
CA PHE A 111 -11.78 12.47 3.61
C PHE A 111 -10.81 13.55 4.10
N SER A 112 -10.11 14.23 3.19
CA SER A 112 -9.26 15.39 3.53
C SER A 112 -10.09 16.49 4.19
N TYR A 113 -11.26 16.78 3.64
CA TYR A 113 -12.18 17.78 4.18
C TYR A 113 -12.68 17.38 5.58
N LEU A 114 -13.17 16.14 5.74
CA LEU A 114 -13.65 15.63 7.03
C LEU A 114 -12.59 15.71 8.14
N LEU A 115 -11.35 15.34 7.83
CA LEU A 115 -10.26 15.37 8.82
C LEU A 115 -9.69 16.77 9.07
N SER A 116 -9.89 17.71 8.15
CA SER A 116 -9.37 19.07 8.29
C SER A 116 -10.17 19.97 9.23
N MET A 117 -11.39 19.54 9.63
CA MET A 117 -12.31 20.30 10.49
C MET A 117 -12.49 21.78 10.08
N GLY A 118 -12.41 22.07 8.77
CA GLY A 118 -12.57 23.42 8.21
C GLY A 118 -11.29 24.27 8.16
N ASN A 119 -10.14 23.77 8.61
CA ASN A 119 -8.87 24.49 8.50
C ASN A 119 -8.23 24.28 7.12
N ILE A 120 -8.11 25.36 6.34
CA ILE A 120 -7.57 25.35 4.96
C ILE A 120 -6.12 24.83 4.92
N LYS A 121 -5.28 25.16 5.92
CA LYS A 121 -3.89 24.69 5.95
C LYS A 121 -3.82 23.19 6.23
N ALA A 122 -4.64 22.69 7.15
CA ALA A 122 -4.73 21.25 7.41
C ALA A 122 -5.30 20.51 6.20
N PHE A 123 -6.31 21.09 5.55
CA PHE A 123 -6.90 20.53 4.34
C PHE A 123 -5.89 20.35 3.20
N SER A 124 -5.04 21.35 2.94
CA SER A 124 -4.04 21.25 1.87
C SER A 124 -2.97 20.20 2.17
N ILE A 125 -2.48 20.13 3.41
CA ILE A 125 -1.49 19.12 3.84
C ILE A 125 -2.11 17.71 3.78
N ASN A 126 -3.33 17.53 4.29
CA ASN A 126 -4.02 16.24 4.27
C ASN A 126 -4.25 15.76 2.84
N THR A 127 -4.74 16.66 1.96
CA THR A 127 -4.96 16.35 0.54
C THR A 127 -3.66 15.93 -0.14
N ALA A 128 -2.56 16.62 0.15
CA ALA A 128 -1.24 16.27 -0.38
C ALA A 128 -0.79 14.90 0.12
N CYS A 129 -0.95 14.58 1.41
CA CYS A 129 -0.64 13.25 1.96
C CYS A 129 -1.46 12.15 1.28
N PHE A 130 -2.79 12.34 1.19
CA PHE A 130 -3.70 11.37 0.58
C PHE A 130 -3.46 11.17 -0.92
N MET A 131 -2.86 12.12 -1.63
CA MET A 131 -2.44 11.92 -3.02
C MET A 131 -1.04 11.30 -3.15
N LEU A 132 -0.06 11.84 -2.42
CA LEU A 132 1.35 11.49 -2.63
C LEU A 132 1.68 10.09 -2.13
N PHE A 133 1.14 9.64 -0.99
CA PHE A 133 1.48 8.30 -0.47
C PHE A 133 0.90 7.15 -1.30
N PRO A 134 -0.37 7.18 -1.75
CA PRO A 134 -0.87 6.19 -2.71
C PRO A 134 -0.10 6.23 -4.04
N LEU A 135 0.29 7.42 -4.51
CA LEU A 135 1.09 7.54 -5.73
C LEU A 135 2.50 6.97 -5.56
N SER A 136 3.19 7.28 -4.47
CA SER A 136 4.53 6.77 -4.18
C SER A 136 4.51 5.24 -4.04
N SER A 137 3.50 4.70 -3.37
CA SER A 137 3.30 3.26 -3.18
C SER A 137 3.00 2.56 -4.51
N TYR A 138 2.15 3.15 -5.35
CA TYR A 138 1.90 2.65 -6.70
C TYR A 138 3.18 2.62 -7.55
N MET A 139 4.01 3.68 -7.47
CA MET A 139 5.29 3.70 -8.16
C MET A 139 6.25 2.64 -7.61
N ALA A 140 6.36 2.51 -6.28
CA ALA A 140 7.19 1.51 -5.63
C ALA A 140 6.84 0.08 -6.09
N ASN A 141 5.55 -0.22 -6.22
CA ASN A 141 5.02 -1.53 -6.62
C ASN A 141 5.40 -2.00 -8.03
N LYS A 142 5.96 -1.13 -8.88
CA LYS A 142 6.41 -1.54 -10.23
C LYS A 142 7.57 -2.53 -10.22
N VAL A 143 8.32 -2.60 -9.12
CA VAL A 143 9.44 -3.52 -8.92
C VAL A 143 9.11 -4.40 -7.72
N SER A 144 9.31 -5.71 -7.84
CA SER A 144 9.08 -6.68 -6.77
C SER A 144 9.87 -6.34 -5.51
N LEU A 145 9.31 -6.58 -4.33
CA LEU A 145 9.86 -6.32 -2.99
C LEU A 145 10.09 -4.84 -2.64
N ARG A 146 10.18 -3.94 -3.63
CA ARG A 146 10.46 -2.53 -3.40
C ARG A 146 9.36 -1.85 -2.57
N LEU A 147 8.10 -2.20 -2.80
CA LEU A 147 6.99 -1.68 -2.00
C LEU A 147 7.08 -2.12 -0.54
N THR A 148 7.41 -3.39 -0.30
CA THR A 148 7.57 -3.94 1.05
C THR A 148 8.72 -3.26 1.79
N ILE A 149 9.87 -3.10 1.14
CA ILE A 149 11.04 -2.40 1.71
C ILE A 149 10.72 -0.93 1.98
N TYR A 150 10.09 -0.25 1.02
CA TYR A 150 9.68 1.15 1.16
C TYR A 150 8.77 1.36 2.37
N TYR A 151 7.73 0.52 2.50
CA TYR A 151 6.80 0.61 3.61
C TYR A 151 7.46 0.27 4.95
N LEU A 152 8.29 -0.77 4.99
CA LEU A 152 9.01 -1.17 6.21
C LEU A 152 9.94 -0.05 6.70
N LEU A 153 10.63 0.63 5.78
CA LEU A 153 11.47 1.79 6.10
C LEU A 153 10.65 2.93 6.69
N LEU A 154 9.52 3.28 6.06
CA LEU A 154 8.63 4.32 6.59
C LEU A 154 8.03 3.94 7.94
N LEU A 155 7.71 2.65 8.15
CA LEU A 155 7.20 2.16 9.43
C LEU A 155 8.25 2.29 10.54
N ILE A 156 9.52 1.97 10.26
CA ILE A 156 10.62 2.19 11.22
C ILE A 156 10.73 3.66 11.60
N ILE A 157 10.67 4.57 10.61
CA ILE A 157 10.68 6.02 10.88
C ILE A 157 9.45 6.43 11.69
N SER A 158 8.29 5.83 11.40
CA SER A 158 7.01 6.11 12.09
C SER A 158 7.06 5.74 13.57
N CYS A 159 7.81 4.70 13.95
CA CYS A 159 7.99 4.31 15.35
C CYS A 159 8.62 5.42 16.22
N PHE A 160 9.36 6.38 15.64
CA PHE A 160 9.91 7.52 16.39
C PHE A 160 8.88 8.60 16.76
N PHE A 161 7.70 8.57 16.14
CA PHE A 161 6.62 9.55 16.36
C PHE A 161 5.45 8.98 17.16
N MET A 162 5.50 7.70 17.55
CA MET A 162 4.47 7.07 18.36
C MET A 162 4.94 6.83 19.79
N ALA A 163 3.96 6.75 20.70
CA ALA A 163 4.19 6.09 21.98
C ALA A 163 4.64 4.64 21.74
N ILE A 164 5.50 4.12 22.63
CA ILE A 164 6.10 2.80 22.50
C ILE A 164 4.99 1.76 22.31
N PRO A 165 4.92 1.09 21.14
CA PRO A 165 3.88 0.09 20.89
C PRO A 165 4.05 -1.09 21.83
N THR A 166 2.96 -1.76 22.18
CA THR A 166 3.06 -2.94 23.04
C THR A 166 3.79 -4.06 22.29
N PHE A 167 4.44 -4.97 23.02
CA PHE A 167 5.10 -6.12 22.41
C PHE A 167 4.17 -6.94 21.49
N ILE A 168 2.89 -7.01 21.84
CA ILE A 168 1.87 -7.71 21.07
C ILE A 168 1.64 -7.02 19.72
N ASP A 169 1.58 -5.69 19.69
CA ASP A 169 1.37 -4.93 18.45
C ASP A 169 2.56 -5.10 17.50
N ILE A 170 3.78 -5.04 18.04
CA ILE A 170 5.02 -5.29 17.28
C ILE A 170 4.99 -6.70 16.70
N LEU A 171 4.71 -7.71 17.52
CA LEU A 171 4.66 -9.10 17.08
C LEU A 171 3.61 -9.32 15.98
N TYR A 172 2.45 -8.67 16.08
CA TYR A 172 1.37 -8.76 15.09
C TYR A 172 1.79 -8.17 13.74
N VAL A 173 2.33 -6.95 13.77
CA VAL A 173 2.84 -6.27 12.57
C VAL A 173 3.98 -7.07 11.94
N THR A 174 4.94 -7.56 12.74
CA THR A 174 6.04 -8.41 12.25
C THR A 174 5.52 -9.69 11.60
N THR A 175 4.49 -10.33 12.17
CA THR A 175 3.89 -11.54 11.60
C THR A 175 3.26 -11.27 10.24
N ILE A 176 2.56 -10.14 10.08
CA ILE A 176 1.99 -9.70 8.79
C ILE A 176 3.10 -9.52 7.76
N PHE A 177 4.17 -8.79 8.09
CA PHE A 177 5.29 -8.59 7.17
C PHE A 177 6.00 -9.88 6.83
N TYR A 178 6.19 -10.78 7.80
CA TYR A 178 6.81 -12.07 7.56
C TYR A 178 6.02 -12.87 6.51
N ILE A 179 4.69 -12.99 6.68
CA ILE A 179 3.83 -13.69 5.72
C ILE A 179 3.91 -13.03 4.34
N ILE A 180 3.85 -11.70 4.28
CA ILE A 180 3.89 -10.99 3.00
C ILE A 180 5.23 -11.19 2.29
N ILE A 181 6.36 -11.06 3.01
CA ILE A 181 7.70 -11.26 2.46
C ILE A 181 7.84 -12.68 1.93
N VAL A 182 7.42 -13.70 2.69
CA VAL A 182 7.49 -15.10 2.24
C VAL A 182 6.68 -15.29 0.95
N LEU A 183 5.43 -14.83 0.92
CA LEU A 183 4.57 -14.98 -0.26
C LEU A 183 5.07 -14.20 -1.48
N GLU A 184 5.67 -13.03 -1.29
CA GLU A 184 6.22 -12.20 -2.36
C GLU A 184 7.54 -12.77 -2.90
N VAL A 185 8.45 -13.22 -2.02
CA VAL A 185 9.76 -13.81 -2.39
C VAL A 185 9.59 -15.13 -3.12
N GLU A 186 8.69 -15.99 -2.64
CA GLU A 186 8.39 -17.26 -3.30
C GLU A 186 7.54 -17.09 -4.58
N GLY A 187 7.11 -15.87 -4.89
CA GLY A 187 6.27 -15.58 -6.05
C GLY A 187 4.89 -16.26 -5.96
N GLN A 188 4.39 -16.49 -4.74
CA GLN A 188 3.07 -17.08 -4.49
C GLN A 188 1.95 -16.05 -4.47
N ALA A 189 2.25 -14.78 -4.16
CA ALA A 189 1.28 -13.68 -4.21
C ALA A 189 1.94 -12.34 -4.56
N VAL A 190 1.17 -11.41 -5.12
CA VAL A 190 1.63 -10.03 -5.42
C VAL A 190 0.62 -9.00 -4.89
N TYR A 191 1.09 -7.79 -4.62
CA TYR A 191 0.26 -6.69 -4.13
C TYR A 191 -0.79 -6.18 -5.11
N GLY A 192 -0.55 -6.19 -6.42
CA GLY A 192 -1.46 -5.54 -7.37
C GLY A 192 -1.60 -4.03 -7.13
N ILE A 193 -2.52 -3.38 -7.84
CA ILE A 193 -2.86 -1.97 -7.57
C ILE A 193 -3.54 -1.87 -6.21
N ASN A 194 -4.42 -2.81 -5.87
CA ASN A 194 -5.16 -2.82 -4.61
C ASN A 194 -4.25 -2.79 -3.37
N GLY A 195 -3.22 -3.63 -3.29
CA GLY A 195 -2.27 -3.64 -2.17
C GLY A 195 -1.41 -2.40 -2.11
N SER A 196 -0.98 -1.87 -3.25
CA SER A 196 -0.20 -0.62 -3.30
C SER A 196 -1.00 0.58 -2.81
N LEU A 197 -2.29 0.66 -3.18
CA LEU A 197 -3.16 1.74 -2.74
C LEU A 197 -3.51 1.61 -1.25
N ILE A 198 -3.75 0.40 -0.74
CA ILE A 198 -3.97 0.21 0.71
C ILE A 198 -2.76 0.65 1.52
N LEU A 199 -1.55 0.20 1.15
CA LEU A 199 -0.35 0.56 1.88
C LEU A 199 -0.14 2.07 1.87
N GLY A 200 -0.28 2.72 0.70
CA GLY A 200 -0.20 4.17 0.61
C GLY A 200 -1.32 4.89 1.39
N ALA A 201 -2.55 4.39 1.36
CA ALA A 201 -3.67 4.94 2.12
C ALA A 201 -3.47 4.80 3.62
N SER A 202 -2.95 3.66 4.10
CA SER A 202 -2.63 3.44 5.51
C SER A 202 -1.55 4.40 5.98
N LEU A 203 -0.48 4.64 5.18
CA LEU A 203 0.55 5.63 5.49
C LEU A 203 0.00 7.06 5.49
N ALA A 204 -0.82 7.41 4.51
CA ALA A 204 -1.44 8.74 4.44
C ALA A 204 -2.30 9.01 5.66
N LEU A 205 -3.19 8.06 5.99
CA LEU A 205 -4.07 8.14 7.15
C LEU A 205 -3.26 8.22 8.45
N TRP A 206 -2.23 7.37 8.60
CA TRP A 206 -1.36 7.39 9.77
C TRP A 206 -0.68 8.75 9.91
N THR A 207 -0.11 9.28 8.82
CA THR A 207 0.57 10.58 8.80
C THR A 207 -0.38 11.72 9.18
N VAL A 208 -1.61 11.70 8.70
CA VAL A 208 -2.60 12.75 9.00
C VAL A 208 -3.11 12.66 10.45
N THR A 209 -3.16 11.47 11.04
CA THR A 209 -3.85 11.22 12.32
C THR A 209 -2.95 11.08 13.54
N VAL A 210 -1.66 10.77 13.36
CA VAL A 210 -0.75 10.43 14.45
C VAL A 210 0.31 11.50 14.73
N PRO A 211 1.22 11.83 13.79
CA PRO A 211 2.25 12.84 14.05
C PRO A 211 1.68 14.26 14.08
N GLU A 212 2.36 15.13 14.84
CA GLU A 212 2.14 16.58 14.80
C GLU A 212 2.46 17.17 13.41
N THR A 213 2.08 18.43 13.19
CA THR A 213 2.27 19.14 11.91
C THR A 213 3.71 19.14 11.41
N SER A 214 4.70 19.20 12.29
CA SER A 214 6.12 19.11 11.90
C SER A 214 6.48 17.71 11.35
N GLY A 215 5.97 16.65 11.98
CA GLY A 215 6.11 15.27 11.51
C GLY A 215 5.37 15.04 10.20
N GLN A 216 4.16 15.59 10.05
CA GLN A 216 3.40 15.54 8.79
C GLN A 216 4.19 16.08 7.61
N LEU A 217 4.86 17.23 7.78
CA LEU A 217 5.69 17.84 6.75
C LEU A 217 6.93 16.99 6.41
N LEU A 218 7.56 16.37 7.41
CA LEU A 218 8.68 15.44 7.18
C LEU A 218 8.23 14.25 6.33
N PHE A 219 7.12 13.62 6.69
CA PHE A 219 6.55 12.48 5.95
C PHE A 219 6.12 12.86 4.54
N LEU A 220 5.56 14.06 4.36
CA LEU A 220 5.24 14.62 3.05
C LEU A 220 6.50 14.79 2.19
N LEU A 221 7.57 15.33 2.77
CA LEU A 221 8.86 15.50 2.09
C LEU A 221 9.46 14.14 1.70
N LEU A 222 9.40 13.14 2.58
CA LEU A 222 9.81 11.77 2.27
C LEU A 222 8.99 11.17 1.12
N ALA A 223 7.67 11.40 1.08
CA ALA A 223 6.82 10.96 -0.02
C ALA A 223 7.22 11.62 -1.36
N CYS A 224 7.48 12.93 -1.35
CA CYS A 224 7.99 13.67 -2.52
C CYS A 224 9.33 13.10 -3.03
N ILE A 225 10.30 12.93 -2.13
CA ILE A 225 11.61 12.35 -2.47
C ILE A 225 11.44 10.94 -3.04
N SER A 226 10.58 10.13 -2.44
CA SER A 226 10.31 8.77 -2.90
C SER A 226 9.75 8.74 -4.32
N ILE A 227 8.82 9.65 -4.65
CA ILE A 227 8.27 9.76 -6.01
C ILE A 227 9.37 10.12 -7.01
N VAL A 228 10.21 11.12 -6.67
CA VAL A 228 11.34 11.52 -7.52
C VAL A 228 12.30 10.34 -7.73
N LEU A 229 12.71 9.66 -6.66
CA LEU A 229 13.58 8.48 -6.73
C LEU A 229 13.00 7.37 -7.60
N PHE A 230 11.72 7.03 -7.41
CA PHE A 230 11.08 5.96 -8.20
C PHE A 230 10.85 6.36 -9.65
N PHE A 231 10.65 7.63 -9.94
CA PHE A 231 10.52 8.15 -11.30
C PHE A 231 11.85 8.07 -12.05
N PHE A 232 12.95 8.48 -11.42
CA PHE A 232 14.29 8.44 -12.02
C PHE A 232 15.02 7.10 -11.87
N TRP A 233 14.41 6.12 -11.18
CA TRP A 233 14.99 4.79 -10.97
C TRP A 233 15.49 4.09 -12.24
N PRO A 234 14.75 4.07 -13.38
CA PRO A 234 15.23 3.41 -14.60
C PRO A 234 16.53 4.03 -15.13
N VAL A 235 16.67 5.35 -15.00
CA VAL A 235 17.88 6.09 -15.42
C VAL A 235 19.04 5.76 -14.49
N LEU A 236 18.79 5.76 -13.17
CA LEU A 236 19.79 5.38 -12.16
C LEU A 236 20.27 3.94 -12.34
N GLN A 237 19.36 3.00 -12.61
CA GLN A 237 19.69 1.61 -12.87
C GLN A 237 20.55 1.47 -14.14
N GLY A 238 20.22 2.21 -15.20
CA GLY A 238 21.03 2.27 -16.43
C GLY A 238 22.45 2.78 -16.17
N ALA A 239 22.58 3.89 -15.44
CA ALA A 239 23.87 4.46 -15.07
C ALA A 239 24.69 3.53 -14.18
N TYR A 240 24.06 2.90 -13.17
CA TYR A 240 24.72 1.93 -12.29
C TYR A 240 25.21 0.70 -13.06
N CYS A 241 24.38 0.12 -13.94
CA CYS A 241 24.78 -1.01 -14.76
C CYS A 241 25.95 -0.67 -15.70
N GLN A 242 25.98 0.55 -16.25
CA GLN A 242 27.11 1.00 -17.07
C GLN A 242 28.39 1.20 -16.25
N TRP A 243 28.26 1.76 -15.04
CA TRP A 243 29.37 1.93 -14.12
C TRP A 243 29.94 0.58 -13.63
N ALA A 244 29.08 -0.34 -13.22
CA ALA A 244 29.48 -1.69 -12.80
C ALA A 244 30.17 -2.46 -13.92
N LYS A 245 29.70 -2.33 -15.18
CA LYS A 245 30.38 -2.90 -16.35
C LYS A 245 31.79 -2.34 -16.55
N ARG A 246 32.01 -1.05 -16.31
CA ARG A 246 33.35 -0.43 -16.45
C ARG A 246 34.33 -0.92 -15.39
N ILE A 247 33.86 -1.23 -14.18
CA ILE A 247 34.69 -1.79 -13.10
C ILE A 247 34.98 -3.27 -13.32
N GLY A 248 34.01 -4.03 -13.86
CA GLY A 248 34.20 -5.44 -14.19
C GLY A 248 35.08 -5.71 -15.43
N THR A 249 35.44 -4.68 -16.20
CA THR A 249 36.33 -4.79 -17.39
C THR A 249 37.76 -4.35 -17.13
N THR A 250 38.12 -4.03 -15.88
CA THR A 250 39.49 -3.68 -15.46
C THR A 250 40.24 -4.87 -14.85
N GLU A 251 39.97 -6.09 -15.34
CA GLU A 251 40.80 -7.29 -15.12
C GLU A 251 41.32 -7.82 -16.47
#